data_AF-A0A6G2XBV5-F1
#
_entry.id   AF-A0A6G2XBV5-F1
#
_cell.length_a   1.000
_cell.length_b   1.000
_cell.length_c   1.000
_cell.angle_alpha   90.00
_cell.angle_beta   90.00
_cell.angle_gamma   90.00
#
_symmetry.space_group_name_H-M   'P 1'
#
loop_
_entity.id
_entity.type
_entity.pdbx_description
1 polymer ?
#
loop_
_entity_poly.entity_id
_entity_poly.type
_entity_poly.pdbx_seq_one_letter_code
_entity_poly.pdbx_strand_id
1 'polypeptide(L)'
;MANTNGGLMAALARLTEQPPAPRGPRCTVGAILDTIDDSTAQTLRALLDTRTVSATQIADALTAHGHRVQAPAVARHRRRGASNGCRCAP
;
A
#
# COMPACT_ATOMS: atom_id res chain seq x y z
N MET A 1 35.47 26.40 -14.02
CA MET A 1 35.10 24.99 -13.82
C MET A 1 34.09 24.94 -12.70
N ALA A 2 32.85 24.54 -12.97
CA ALA A 2 31.81 24.50 -11.94
C ALA A 2 32.21 23.53 -10.84
N ASN A 3 32.11 23.94 -9.58
CA ASN A 3 32.48 23.16 -8.41
C ASN A 3 31.57 21.93 -8.32
N THR A 4 32.08 20.75 -8.71
CA THR A 4 31.35 19.48 -8.81
C THR A 4 30.62 19.12 -7.50
N ASN A 5 31.20 19.49 -6.36
CA ASN A 5 30.64 19.25 -5.04
C ASN A 5 29.39 20.10 -4.74
N GLY A 6 29.35 21.33 -5.25
CA GLY A 6 28.17 22.20 -5.11
C GLY A 6 26.98 21.70 -5.93
N GLY A 7 27.24 21.19 -7.13
CA GLY A 7 26.23 20.52 -7.95
C GLY A 7 25.69 19.25 -7.31
N LEU A 8 26.57 18.45 -6.70
CA LEU A 8 26.19 17.23 -5.98
C LEU A 8 25.32 17.53 -4.76
N MET A 9 25.70 18.50 -3.92
CA MET A 9 24.91 18.87 -2.75
C MET A 9 23.50 19.37 -3.12
N ALA A 10 23.39 20.19 -4.17
CA ALA A 10 22.10 20.66 -4.67
C ALA A 10 21.23 19.50 -5.20
N ALA A 11 21.85 18.51 -5.86
CA ALA A 11 21.14 17.32 -6.34
C ALA A 11 20.65 16.44 -5.17
N LEU A 12 21.47 16.24 -4.14
CA LEU A 12 21.10 15.45 -2.95
C LEU A 12 19.98 16.13 -2.13
N ALA A 13 20.02 17.46 -1.97
CA ALA A 13 18.98 18.21 -1.27
C ALA A 13 17.59 18.02 -1.93
N ARG A 14 17.53 18.03 -3.27
CA ARG A 14 16.27 17.80 -4.01
C ARG A 14 15.67 16.41 -3.75
N LEU A 15 16.49 15.38 -3.49
CA LEU A 15 15.98 14.04 -3.18
C LEU A 15 15.22 13.99 -1.85
N THR A 16 15.51 14.89 -0.91
CA THR A 16 14.79 14.98 0.37
C THR A 16 13.49 15.79 0.29
N GLU A 17 13.36 16.67 -0.70
CA GLU A 17 12.17 17.52 -0.90
C GLU A 17 11.10 16.84 -1.77
N GLN A 18 11.49 15.81 -2.54
CA GLN A 18 10.55 15.09 -3.39
C GLN A 18 9.76 14.07 -2.56
N PRO A 19 8.41 14.13 -2.57
CA PRO A 19 7.61 13.05 -2.01
C PRO A 19 7.99 11.74 -2.73
N PRO A 20 8.10 10.62 -1.99
CA PRO A 20 8.54 9.37 -2.56
C PRO A 20 7.64 8.97 -3.72
N ALA A 21 8.23 8.69 -4.88
CA ALA A 21 7.48 8.22 -6.04
C ALA A 21 6.70 6.94 -5.66
N PRO A 22 5.46 6.77 -6.15
CA PRO A 22 4.68 5.57 -5.90
C PRO A 22 5.46 4.34 -6.37
N ARG A 23 5.68 3.38 -5.46
CA ARG A 23 6.57 2.23 -5.67
C ARG A 23 5.89 1.09 -6.46
N GLY A 24 5.36 1.42 -7.64
CA GLY A 24 4.69 0.49 -8.55
C GLY A 24 3.16 0.58 -8.53
N PRO A 25 2.46 -0.28 -9.28
CA PRO A 25 1.01 -0.26 -9.37
C PRO A 25 0.36 -0.52 -8.01
N ARG A 26 -0.79 0.14 -7.76
CA ARG A 26 -1.62 -0.09 -6.57
C ARG A 26 -2.00 -1.57 -6.49
N CYS A 27 -1.84 -2.15 -5.30
CA CYS A 27 -2.30 -3.50 -5.01
C CYS A 27 -3.84 -3.56 -5.08
N THR A 28 -4.46 -4.69 -5.47
CA THR A 28 -5.92 -4.83 -5.59
C THR A 28 -6.67 -4.40 -4.32
N VAL A 29 -6.17 -4.78 -3.14
CA VAL A 29 -6.73 -4.36 -1.85
C VAL A 29 -6.63 -2.84 -1.65
N GLY A 30 -5.52 -2.24 -2.09
CA GLY A 30 -5.36 -0.79 -2.09
C GLY A 30 -6.36 -0.12 -3.02
N ALA A 31 -6.55 -0.64 -4.23
CA ALA A 31 -7.55 -0.10 -5.15
C ALA A 31 -8.97 -0.18 -4.55
N ILE A 32 -9.32 -1.28 -3.86
CA ILE A 32 -10.59 -1.41 -3.15
C ILE A 32 -10.73 -0.33 -2.07
N LEU A 33 -9.69 -0.12 -1.26
CA LEU A 33 -9.66 0.91 -0.21
C LEU A 33 -9.84 2.33 -0.74
N ASP A 34 -9.55 2.59 -2.02
CA ASP A 34 -9.78 3.91 -2.63
C ASP A 34 -11.20 4.08 -3.18
N THR A 35 -11.95 2.99 -3.33
CA THR A 35 -13.29 3.00 -3.95
C THR A 35 -14.43 2.95 -2.95
N ILE A 36 -14.16 2.49 -1.72
CA ILE A 36 -15.13 2.43 -0.63
C ILE A 36 -15.10 3.72 0.18
N ASP A 37 -16.17 4.01 0.91
CA ASP A 37 -16.24 5.19 1.77
C ASP A 37 -15.22 5.12 2.92
N ASP A 38 -14.88 6.29 3.48
CA ASP A 38 -13.83 6.41 4.50
C ASP A 38 -14.11 5.59 5.75
N SER A 39 -15.38 5.45 6.15
CA SER A 39 -15.76 4.69 7.35
C SER A 39 -15.54 3.19 7.14
N THR A 40 -15.98 2.67 6.00
CA THR A 40 -15.75 1.28 5.59
C THR A 40 -14.26 1.02 5.38
N ALA A 41 -13.52 1.96 4.78
CA ALA A 41 -12.09 1.86 4.59
C ALA A 41 -11.34 1.77 5.92
N GLN A 42 -11.75 2.54 6.94
CA GLN A 42 -11.15 2.50 8.27
C GLN A 42 -11.40 1.15 8.96
N THR A 43 -12.63 0.62 8.89
CA THR A 43 -12.94 -0.72 9.40
C THR A 43 -12.14 -1.81 8.68
N LEU A 44 -12.06 -1.75 7.35
CA LEU A 44 -11.30 -2.73 6.57
C LEU A 44 -9.80 -2.68 6.91
N ARG A 45 -9.22 -1.49 7.08
CA ARG A 45 -7.82 -1.34 7.53
C ARG A 45 -7.59 -2.02 8.89
N ALA A 46 -8.48 -1.81 9.86
CA ALA A 46 -8.38 -2.47 11.17
C ALA A 46 -8.44 -4.01 11.06
N LEU A 47 -9.31 -4.54 10.20
CA LEU A 47 -9.40 -5.99 9.95
C LEU A 47 -8.16 -6.54 9.23
N LEU A 48 -7.57 -5.78 8.30
CA LEU A 48 -6.35 -6.16 7.61
C LEU A 48 -5.19 -6.31 8.59
N ASP A 49 -5.14 -5.52 9.67
CA ASP A 49 -4.10 -5.60 10.70
C ASP A 49 -4.40 -6.62 11.81
N THR A 50 -5.64 -7.10 11.89
CA THR A 50 -6.08 -8.06 12.91
C THR A 50 -5.71 -9.50 12.52
N ARG A 51 -4.79 -10.13 13.24
CA ARG A 51 -4.29 -11.50 12.95
C ARG A 51 -5.31 -12.61 13.20
N THR A 52 -6.30 -12.39 14.07
CA THR A 52 -7.34 -13.38 14.40
C THR A 52 -8.36 -13.55 13.27
N VAL A 53 -8.51 -12.54 12.40
CA VAL A 53 -9.34 -12.63 11.19
C VAL A 53 -8.48 -13.16 10.07
N SER A 54 -8.89 -14.22 9.38
CA SER A 54 -8.12 -14.80 8.29
C SER A 54 -8.18 -13.95 7.01
N ALA A 55 -7.15 -14.08 6.15
CA ALA A 55 -7.14 -13.43 4.85
C ALA A 55 -8.28 -13.93 3.93
N THR A 56 -8.69 -15.18 4.10
CA THR A 56 -9.82 -15.79 3.39
C THR A 56 -11.14 -15.16 3.79
N GLN A 57 -11.43 -15.03 5.09
CA GLN A 57 -12.66 -14.37 5.57
C GLN A 57 -12.81 -12.94 5.03
N ILE A 58 -11.71 -12.19 4.97
CA ILE A 58 -11.71 -10.83 4.40
C ILE A 58 -11.97 -10.87 2.90
N ALA A 59 -11.31 -11.76 2.16
CA ALA A 59 -11.50 -11.89 0.72
C ALA A 59 -12.93 -12.32 0.36
N ASP A 60 -13.51 -13.25 1.13
CA ASP A 60 -14.87 -13.74 0.94
C ASP A 60 -15.89 -12.62 1.20
N ALA A 61 -15.73 -11.87 2.28
CA ALA A 61 -16.58 -10.72 2.58
C ALA A 61 -16.51 -9.67 1.45
N LEU A 62 -15.30 -9.29 1.02
CA LEU A 62 -15.12 -8.32 -0.07
C LEU A 62 -15.73 -8.83 -1.39
N THR A 63 -15.56 -10.11 -1.71
CA THR A 63 -16.11 -10.73 -2.92
C THR A 63 -17.63 -10.80 -2.88
N ALA A 64 -18.22 -11.13 -1.72
CA ALA A 64 -19.67 -11.15 -1.52
C ALA A 64 -20.31 -9.77 -1.74
N HIS A 65 -19.54 -8.69 -1.54
CA HIS A 65 -19.97 -7.31 -1.79
C HIS A 65 -19.47 -6.74 -3.13
N GLY A 66 -19.07 -7.60 -4.08
CA GLY A 66 -18.78 -7.22 -5.47
C GLY A 66 -17.32 -6.81 -5.74
N HIS A 67 -16.44 -6.84 -4.74
CA HIS A 67 -15.03 -6.57 -4.94
C HIS A 67 -14.26 -7.85 -5.29
N ARG A 68 -13.76 -7.94 -6.53
CA ARG A 68 -12.99 -9.10 -6.98
C ARG A 68 -11.60 -9.13 -6.33
N VAL A 69 -11.44 -9.92 -5.27
CA VAL A 69 -10.16 -10.10 -4.58
C VAL A 69 -10.03 -11.51 -4.03
N GLN A 70 -8.83 -12.07 -4.04
CA GLN A 70 -8.55 -13.40 -3.51
C GLN A 70 -7.71 -13.33 -2.23
N ALA A 71 -7.82 -14.37 -1.39
CA ALA A 71 -7.09 -14.48 -0.13
C ALA A 71 -5.56 -14.25 -0.26
N PRO A 72 -4.85 -14.73 -1.31
CA PRO A 72 -3.43 -14.42 -1.49
C PRO A 72 -3.13 -12.93 -1.67
N ALA A 73 -4.02 -12.17 -2.32
CA ALA A 73 -3.88 -10.73 -2.48
C ALA A 73 -4.03 -10.01 -1.14
N VAL A 74 -4.98 -10.45 -0.31
CA VAL A 74 -5.15 -9.96 1.07
C VAL A 74 -3.92 -10.31 1.92
N ALA A 75 -3.46 -11.56 1.88
CA ALA A 75 -2.27 -11.99 2.62
C ALA A 75 -1.00 -11.22 2.21
N ARG A 76 -0.85 -10.93 0.90
CA ARG A 76 0.25 -10.08 0.40
C ARG A 76 0.10 -8.64 0.89
N HIS A 77 -1.12 -8.11 0.94
CA HIS A 77 -1.38 -6.77 1.47
C HIS A 77 -1.06 -6.66 2.97
N ARG A 78 -1.37 -7.69 3.77
CA ARG A 78 -1.01 -7.72 5.20
C ARG A 78 0.49 -7.62 5.45
N ARG A 79 1.30 -8.12 4.51
CA ARG A 79 2.76 -8.02 4.54
C ARG A 79 3.28 -6.71 3.92
N ARG A 80 2.43 -5.69 3.75
CA ARG A 80 2.82 -4.39 3.15
C ARG A 80 4.09 -3.84 3.79
N GLY A 81 4.99 -3.34 2.96
CA GLY A 81 6.31 -2.88 3.38
C GLY A 81 7.39 -3.98 3.48
N ALA A 82 7.03 -5.26 3.60
CA ALA A 82 8.00 -6.38 3.58
C ALA A 82 8.47 -6.72 2.15
N SER A 83 9.56 -7.49 2.04
CA SER A 83 10.16 -7.91 0.76
C SER A 83 9.20 -8.70 -0.15
N ASN A 84 8.30 -9.49 0.42
CA ASN A 84 7.25 -10.25 -0.26
C ASN A 84 5.84 -9.65 -0.10
N GLY A 85 5.78 -8.39 0.37
CA GLY A 85 4.55 -7.62 0.55
C GLY A 85 4.08 -6.92 -0.70
N CYS A 86 2.97 -6.20 -0.58
CA CYS A 86 2.69 -5.09 -1.49
C CYS A 86 3.45 -3.82 -1.04
N ARG A 87 3.48 -2.82 -1.94
CA ARG A 87 4.09 -1.51 -1.67
C ARG A 87 3.06 -0.45 -1.25
N CYS A 88 1.84 -0.89 -0.90
CA CYS A 88 0.81 -0.02 -0.33
C CYS A 88 1.32 0.51 1.04
N ALA A 89 0.94 1.75 1.40
CA ALA A 89 1.42 2.37 2.63
C ALA A 89 0.96 1.57 3.86
N PRO A 90 1.80 1.45 4.91
CA PRO A 90 1.42 0.86 6.17
C PRO A 90 0.23 1.58 6.80
#